data_AF-A0A7Z9IDZ2-F1
#
_entry.id   AF-A0A7Z9IDZ2-F1
#
_cell.length_a   1.000
_cell.length_b   1.000
_cell.length_c   1.000
_cell.angle_alpha   90.00
_cell.angle_beta   90.00
_cell.angle_gamma   90.00
#
_symmetry.space_group_name_H-M   'P 1'
#
loop_
_entity.id
_entity.type
_entity.pdbx_description
1 polymer ?
#
loop_
_entity_poly.entity_id
_entity_poly.type
_entity_poly.pdbx_seq_one_letter_code
_entity_poly.pdbx_strand_id
1 'polypeptide(L)'
;MMAPTCEQFACDGGDCTGCGGAATGACCVGTACSTATQVDCLALGGTYIGDGSSCASNPCGGGGGCPAGWTADCVGTCFPDYVYTSWVGDGYCDDGAYIPADYGCTECPAGVPIWLNCADFNCDGGDCTCP
;
A
#
# COMPACT_ATOMS: atom_id res chain seq x y z
N MET A 1 7.61 -24.27 35.45
CA MET A 1 7.02 -22.93 35.68
C MET A 1 7.09 -22.19 34.35
N MET A 2 6.05 -22.31 33.53
CA MET A 2 5.91 -21.55 32.28
C MET A 2 5.10 -20.30 32.64
N ALA A 3 5.70 -19.12 32.51
CA ALA A 3 4.95 -17.88 32.59
C ALA A 3 4.01 -17.82 31.38
N PRO A 4 2.70 -17.55 31.56
CA PRO A 4 1.80 -17.35 30.44
C PRO A 4 2.23 -16.11 29.66
N THR A 5 2.28 -16.22 28.33
CA THR A 5 2.61 -15.10 27.46
C THR A 5 1.45 -14.11 27.37
N CYS A 6 1.76 -12.87 26.99
CA CYS A 6 0.87 -11.70 26.90
C CYS A 6 -0.42 -11.92 26.06
N GLU A 7 -0.48 -13.00 25.30
CA GLU A 7 -1.49 -13.23 24.27
C GLU A 7 -2.77 -13.89 24.82
N GLN A 8 -2.80 -14.30 26.09
CA GLN A 8 -3.87 -15.18 26.58
C GLN A 8 -4.98 -14.52 27.41
N PHE A 9 -4.80 -13.31 27.97
CA PHE A 9 -5.80 -12.69 28.87
C PHE A 9 -5.89 -11.16 28.84
N ALA A 10 -6.04 -10.55 27.66
CA ALA A 10 -6.65 -9.22 27.47
C ALA A 10 -6.41 -8.13 28.55
N CYS A 11 -5.19 -7.99 29.07
CA CYS A 11 -4.82 -6.97 30.07
C CYS A 11 -5.75 -6.90 31.32
N ASP A 12 -5.83 -7.95 32.12
CA ASP A 12 -6.81 -8.08 33.23
C ASP A 12 -6.52 -7.37 34.56
N GLY A 13 -5.78 -6.25 34.60
CA GLY A 13 -5.64 -5.55 35.90
C GLY A 13 -4.48 -4.59 36.11
N GLY A 14 -3.74 -4.21 35.06
CA GLY A 14 -2.72 -3.16 35.17
C GLY A 14 -1.31 -3.63 35.53
N ASP A 15 -1.03 -4.94 35.52
CA ASP A 15 0.29 -5.49 35.86
C ASP A 15 1.27 -5.59 34.66
N CYS A 16 0.96 -4.97 33.52
CA CYS A 16 1.87 -4.88 32.37
C CYS A 16 2.29 -3.43 32.13
N THR A 17 3.50 -3.06 32.55
CA THR A 17 4.16 -1.81 32.15
C THR A 17 4.68 -1.92 30.71
N GLY A 18 3.77 -1.89 29.73
CA GLY A 18 4.14 -1.98 28.31
C GLY A 18 3.03 -2.25 27.30
N CYS A 19 1.75 -2.19 27.67
CA CYS A 19 0.66 -2.32 26.70
C CYS A 19 0.47 -1.00 25.94
N GLY A 20 1.35 -0.74 24.96
CA GLY A 20 1.00 0.17 23.87
C GLY A 20 -0.30 -0.33 23.23
N GLY A 21 -1.27 0.55 22.98
CA GLY A 21 -2.57 0.18 22.44
C GLY A 21 -2.46 -0.78 21.26
N ALA A 22 -3.45 -1.67 21.11
CA ALA A 22 -3.49 -2.67 20.04
C ALA A 22 -2.96 -2.06 18.74
N ALA A 23 -1.96 -2.71 18.14
CA ALA A 23 -1.29 -2.17 16.97
C ALA A 23 -2.32 -1.80 15.90
N THR A 24 -2.13 -0.61 15.31
CA THR A 24 -3.04 -0.06 14.30
C THR A 24 -2.38 -0.08 12.93
N GLY A 25 -3.22 -0.11 11.92
CA GLY A 25 -2.84 -0.13 10.51
C GLY A 25 -3.96 0.43 9.64
N ALA A 26 -3.68 0.56 8.35
CA ALA A 26 -4.67 0.95 7.36
C ALA A 26 -5.81 -0.08 7.29
N CYS A 27 -7.03 0.45 7.26
CA CYS A 27 -8.28 -0.26 7.18
C CYS A 27 -9.05 0.26 5.97
N CYS A 28 -9.41 -0.66 5.07
CA CYS A 28 -10.08 -0.34 3.83
C CYS A 28 -11.54 -0.75 3.85
N VAL A 29 -12.44 0.22 3.86
CA VAL A 29 -13.88 0.03 3.68
C VAL A 29 -14.26 0.55 2.30
N GLY A 30 -14.33 -0.34 1.32
CA GLY A 30 -14.36 0.08 -0.09
C GLY A 30 -13.06 0.82 -0.45
N THR A 31 -13.18 2.01 -1.04
CA THR A 31 -12.03 2.87 -1.36
C THR A 31 -11.62 3.82 -0.22
N ALA A 32 -12.38 3.85 0.88
CA ALA A 32 -12.07 4.70 2.01
C ALA A 32 -11.02 4.05 2.92
N CYS A 33 -9.97 4.80 3.23
CA CYS A 33 -8.92 4.38 4.17
C CYS A 33 -9.08 5.05 5.53
N SER A 34 -8.99 4.27 6.61
CA SER A 34 -8.85 4.75 7.99
C SER A 34 -7.76 3.97 8.72
N THR A 35 -7.18 4.54 9.78
CA THR A 35 -6.30 3.76 10.67
C THR A 35 -7.14 3.14 11.79
N ALA A 36 -7.12 1.82 11.93
CA ALA A 36 -7.89 1.08 12.92
C ALA A 36 -7.07 -0.10 13.47
N THR A 37 -7.53 -0.75 14.53
CA THR A 37 -7.03 -2.08 14.90
C THR A 37 -7.55 -3.12 13.91
N GLN A 38 -6.93 -4.30 13.85
CA GLN A 38 -7.45 -5.39 13.02
C GLN A 38 -8.91 -5.73 13.36
N VAL A 39 -9.22 -5.81 14.67
CA VAL A 39 -10.57 -6.16 15.14
C VAL A 39 -11.59 -5.10 14.73
N ASP A 40 -11.27 -3.83 14.95
CA ASP A 40 -12.16 -2.73 14.59
C ASP A 40 -12.37 -2.65 13.08
N CYS A 41 -11.31 -2.88 12.30
CA CYS A 41 -11.41 -2.88 10.84
C CYS A 41 -12.35 -3.98 10.32
N LEU A 42 -12.22 -5.19 10.85
CA LEU A 42 -13.10 -6.31 10.49
C LEU A 42 -14.54 -6.07 10.95
N ALA A 43 -14.75 -5.45 12.11
CA ALA A 43 -16.07 -5.08 12.61
C ALA A 43 -16.77 -4.02 11.72
N LEU A 44 -16.00 -3.15 11.07
CA LEU A 44 -16.49 -2.20 10.07
C LEU A 44 -16.77 -2.85 8.69
N GLY A 45 -16.53 -4.16 8.54
CA GLY A 45 -16.61 -4.84 7.25
C GLY A 45 -15.47 -4.44 6.29
N GLY A 46 -14.38 -3.90 6.82
CA GLY A 46 -13.21 -3.49 6.06
C GLY A 46 -12.15 -4.59 5.95
N THR A 47 -11.14 -4.31 5.12
CA THR A 47 -9.93 -5.12 4.97
C THR A 47 -8.78 -4.46 5.72
N TYR A 48 -8.19 -5.17 6.68
CA TYR A 48 -7.03 -4.68 7.44
C TYR A 48 -5.75 -4.97 6.67
N ILE A 49 -4.93 -3.95 6.42
CA ILE A 49 -3.71 -4.04 5.62
C ILE A 49 -2.51 -4.57 6.43
N GLY A 50 -2.56 -4.42 7.76
CA GLY A 50 -1.53 -4.92 8.67
C GLY A 50 -0.96 -3.85 9.59
N ASP A 51 -0.33 -4.27 10.68
CA ASP A 51 0.20 -3.36 11.70
C ASP A 51 1.26 -2.42 11.13
N GLY A 52 1.15 -1.12 11.45
CA GLY A 52 2.07 -0.09 10.96
C GLY A 52 1.84 0.37 9.53
N SER A 53 0.89 -0.21 8.79
CA SER A 53 0.50 0.28 7.46
C SER A 53 -0.24 1.63 7.56
N SER A 54 -0.10 2.48 6.54
CA SER A 54 -0.62 3.86 6.57
C SER A 54 -1.63 4.14 5.45
N CYS A 55 -2.57 5.04 5.71
CA CYS A 55 -3.49 5.55 4.69
C CYS A 55 -2.91 6.63 3.78
N ALA A 56 -1.69 7.12 4.05
CA ALA A 56 -1.07 8.17 3.25
C ALA A 56 -0.82 7.72 1.80
N SER A 57 -0.63 6.42 1.59
CA SER A 57 -0.39 5.80 0.27
C SER A 57 -1.68 5.38 -0.45
N ASN A 58 -2.86 5.78 0.04
CA ASN A 58 -4.17 5.39 -0.50
C ASN A 58 -4.32 3.87 -0.79
N PRO A 59 -4.02 2.98 0.19
CA PRO A 59 -3.98 1.53 -0.02
C PRO A 59 -5.35 0.91 -0.34
N CYS A 60 -6.43 1.66 -0.13
CA CYS A 60 -7.81 1.19 -0.32
C CYS A 60 -8.36 1.56 -1.69
N GLY A 61 -7.73 2.52 -2.36
CA GLY A 61 -8.19 3.06 -3.63
C GLY A 61 -7.62 2.37 -4.85
N GLY A 62 -6.64 1.46 -4.69
CA GLY A 62 -5.90 0.74 -5.75
C GLY A 62 -6.10 1.36 -7.12
N GLY A 63 -5.47 2.51 -7.34
CA GLY A 63 -5.90 3.51 -8.32
C GLY A 63 -6.25 2.85 -9.65
N GLY A 64 -7.50 2.94 -10.10
CA GLY A 64 -7.92 2.39 -11.39
C GLY A 64 -8.40 0.93 -11.45
N GLY A 65 -8.60 0.23 -10.31
CA GLY A 65 -9.19 -1.12 -10.29
C GLY A 65 -8.23 -2.24 -9.92
N CYS A 66 -7.13 -1.90 -9.25
CA CYS A 66 -6.10 -2.85 -8.83
C CYS A 66 -6.36 -3.42 -7.42
N PRO A 67 -5.76 -4.58 -7.08
CA PRO A 67 -5.75 -5.11 -5.72
C PRO A 67 -5.13 -4.12 -4.70
N ALA A 68 -5.41 -4.29 -3.41
CA ALA A 68 -4.79 -3.47 -2.37
C ALA A 68 -3.25 -3.60 -2.40
N GLY A 69 -2.55 -2.47 -2.27
CA GLY A 69 -1.10 -2.40 -2.42
C GLY A 69 -0.61 -2.33 -3.87
N TRP A 70 -1.53 -2.15 -4.82
CA TRP A 70 -1.26 -2.01 -6.24
C TRP A 70 -2.00 -0.81 -6.79
N THR A 71 -1.34 -0.10 -7.69
CA THR A 71 -1.89 1.05 -8.41
C THR A 71 -1.85 0.73 -9.91
N ALA A 72 -2.82 1.21 -10.67
CA ALA A 72 -2.82 1.09 -12.13
C ALA A 72 -2.00 2.21 -12.76
N ASP A 73 -1.24 1.87 -13.78
CA ASP A 73 -0.54 2.83 -14.62
C ASP A 73 -1.52 3.55 -15.57
N CYS A 74 -1.02 4.43 -16.43
CA CYS A 74 -1.82 5.23 -17.35
C CYS A 74 -2.60 4.40 -18.39
N VAL A 75 -2.32 3.10 -18.54
CA VAL A 75 -3.04 2.20 -19.43
C VAL A 75 -3.84 1.13 -18.68
N GLY A 76 -3.92 1.22 -17.35
CA GLY A 76 -4.73 0.34 -16.51
C GLY A 76 -3.99 -0.91 -16.01
N THR A 77 -2.68 -0.99 -16.18
CA THR A 77 -1.86 -2.12 -15.73
C THR A 77 -1.51 -1.96 -14.26
N CYS A 78 -1.80 -2.98 -13.45
CA CYS A 78 -1.46 -2.95 -12.03
C CYS A 78 0.01 -3.24 -11.77
N PHE A 79 0.67 -2.34 -11.03
CA PHE A 79 1.99 -2.53 -10.43
C PHE A 79 1.93 -2.31 -8.92
N PRO A 80 2.85 -2.87 -8.12
CA PRO A 80 2.89 -2.61 -6.68
C PRO A 80 3.12 -1.14 -6.36
N ASP A 81 2.50 -0.64 -5.29
CA ASP A 81 2.58 0.78 -4.90
C ASP A 81 4.03 1.29 -4.74
N TYR A 82 4.95 0.43 -4.27
CA TYR A 82 6.34 0.82 -4.09
C TYR A 82 7.08 1.12 -5.41
N VAL A 83 6.61 0.56 -6.54
CA VAL A 83 7.18 0.86 -7.86
C VAL A 83 6.93 2.33 -8.17
N TYR A 84 5.69 2.81 -8.01
CA TYR A 84 5.35 4.22 -8.22
C TYR A 84 6.14 5.15 -7.31
N THR A 85 6.31 4.81 -6.02
CA THR A 85 7.09 5.65 -5.11
C THR A 85 8.57 5.75 -5.48
N SER A 86 9.07 4.80 -6.28
CA SER A 86 10.49 4.74 -6.67
C SER A 86 10.74 5.27 -8.08
N TRP A 87 9.72 5.32 -8.93
CA TRP A 87 9.83 5.61 -10.37
C TRP A 87 9.25 6.99 -10.72
N VAL A 88 8.20 7.44 -10.01
CA VAL A 88 7.67 8.80 -10.21
C VAL A 88 8.72 9.85 -9.83
N GLY A 89 9.13 10.69 -10.78
CA GLY A 89 10.06 11.79 -10.52
C GLY A 89 11.51 11.34 -10.31
N ASP A 90 11.90 10.18 -10.87
CA ASP A 90 13.22 9.59 -10.71
C ASP A 90 14.30 10.14 -11.68
N GLY A 91 13.90 11.04 -12.58
CA GLY A 91 14.71 11.66 -13.61
C GLY A 91 14.66 10.96 -14.97
N TYR A 92 13.85 9.90 -15.11
CA TYR A 92 13.56 9.21 -16.36
C TYR A 92 12.09 9.34 -16.70
N CYS A 93 11.76 9.33 -17.99
CA CYS A 93 10.36 9.31 -18.41
C CYS A 93 9.90 7.87 -18.61
N ASP A 94 8.93 7.46 -17.81
CA ASP A 94 8.25 6.16 -17.86
C ASP A 94 7.06 6.21 -18.81
N ASP A 95 7.33 6.29 -20.11
CA ASP A 95 6.34 6.31 -21.20
C ASP A 95 6.18 4.94 -21.87
N GLY A 96 6.44 3.86 -21.14
CA GLY A 96 6.46 2.50 -21.66
C GLY A 96 7.84 2.02 -22.14
N ALA A 97 8.90 2.80 -21.92
CA ALA A 97 10.27 2.43 -22.26
C ALA A 97 10.88 1.36 -21.33
N TYR A 98 10.40 1.26 -20.10
CA TYR A 98 11.01 0.48 -19.03
C TYR A 98 10.04 -0.57 -18.44
N ILE A 99 10.58 -1.73 -18.07
CA ILE A 99 9.84 -2.88 -17.54
C ILE A 99 10.26 -3.09 -16.08
N PRO A 100 9.39 -2.82 -15.08
CA PRO A 100 9.77 -2.92 -13.67
C PRO A 100 10.34 -4.29 -13.23
N ALA A 101 9.89 -5.38 -13.86
CA ALA A 101 10.39 -6.72 -13.59
C ALA A 101 11.90 -6.89 -13.92
N ASP A 102 12.43 -6.12 -14.87
CA ASP A 102 13.86 -6.13 -15.24
C ASP A 102 14.73 -5.40 -14.19
N TYR A 103 14.10 -4.62 -13.30
CA TYR A 103 14.73 -3.80 -12.27
C TYR A 103 14.45 -4.32 -10.85
N GLY A 104 14.15 -5.62 -10.72
CA GLY A 104 14.07 -6.30 -9.43
C GLY A 104 12.69 -6.31 -8.78
N CYS A 105 11.64 -5.82 -9.45
CA CYS A 105 10.28 -6.04 -9.00
C CYS A 105 9.84 -7.49 -9.32
N THR A 106 10.03 -8.40 -8.36
CA THR A 106 9.78 -9.85 -8.57
C THR A 106 8.31 -10.20 -8.72
N GLU A 107 7.41 -9.41 -8.14
CA GLU A 107 5.96 -9.58 -8.28
C GLU A 107 5.38 -8.82 -9.47
N CYS A 108 6.14 -7.94 -10.14
CA CYS A 108 5.63 -7.20 -11.30
C CYS A 108 5.36 -8.13 -12.48
N PRO A 109 4.38 -7.79 -13.35
CA PRO A 109 4.13 -8.54 -14.57
C PRO A 109 5.39 -8.57 -15.46
N ALA A 110 5.86 -9.78 -15.78
CA ALA A 110 7.07 -9.97 -16.57
C ALA A 110 6.88 -9.47 -18.01
N GLY A 111 7.82 -8.66 -18.49
CA GLY A 111 7.81 -8.13 -19.87
C GLY A 111 6.75 -7.04 -20.10
N VAL A 112 6.11 -6.52 -19.06
CA VAL A 112 5.10 -5.47 -19.18
C VAL A 112 5.70 -4.12 -18.82
N PRO A 113 5.69 -3.14 -19.74
CA PRO A 113 6.23 -1.82 -19.48
C PRO A 113 5.28 -0.99 -18.62
N ILE A 114 5.83 -0.04 -17.87
CA ILE A 114 5.06 0.88 -17.02
C ILE A 114 4.84 2.23 -17.74
N TRP A 115 3.65 2.81 -17.54
CA TRP A 115 3.25 4.10 -18.12
C TRP A 115 2.85 5.11 -17.04
N LEU A 116 3.70 6.10 -16.77
CA LEU A 116 3.46 7.19 -15.79
C LEU A 116 3.32 8.57 -16.48
N ASN A 117 3.30 8.61 -17.81
CA ASN A 117 3.29 9.84 -18.62
C ASN A 117 1.94 10.58 -18.71
N CYS A 118 0.92 10.19 -17.93
CA CYS A 118 -0.39 10.84 -17.89
C CYS A 118 -0.51 11.84 -16.72
N ALA A 119 -1.56 12.67 -16.76
CA ALA A 119 -1.81 13.70 -15.77
C ALA A 119 -2.00 13.15 -14.34
N ASP A 120 -2.48 11.92 -14.19
CA ASP A 120 -2.72 11.29 -12.88
C ASP A 120 -1.42 11.10 -12.08
N PHE A 121 -0.29 10.93 -12.77
CA PHE A 121 1.05 10.86 -12.17
C PHE A 121 1.84 12.16 -12.32
N ASN A 122 1.15 13.25 -12.65
CA ASN A 122 1.76 14.55 -12.96
C ASN A 122 2.84 14.42 -14.06
N CYS A 123 2.57 13.58 -15.06
CA CYS A 123 3.48 13.25 -16.16
C CYS A 123 4.84 12.81 -15.62
N ASP A 124 4.78 11.73 -14.85
CA ASP A 124 5.93 11.12 -14.20
C ASP A 124 6.68 12.06 -13.26
N GLY A 125 5.96 12.75 -12.38
CA GLY A 125 6.56 13.74 -11.49
C GLY A 125 7.17 14.95 -12.22
N GLY A 126 6.93 15.08 -13.52
CA GLY A 126 7.50 16.10 -14.39
C GLY A 126 8.63 15.61 -15.31
N ASP A 127 8.98 14.32 -15.26
CA ASP A 127 10.03 13.76 -16.11
C ASP A 127 9.55 13.45 -17.54
N CYS A 128 8.23 13.30 -17.72
CA CYS A 128 7.60 13.15 -19.04
C CYS A 128 6.96 14.44 -19.57
N THR A 129 6.88 14.57 -20.89
CA THR A 129 6.02 15.57 -21.53
C THR A 129 4.55 15.15 -21.46
N CYS A 130 3.70 16.00 -20.89
CA CYS A 130 2.26 15.74 -20.82
C CYS A 130 1.57 15.77 -22.21
N PRO A 131 0.61 14.85 -22.48
CA PRO A 131 -0.22 14.86 -23.68
C PRO A 131 -1.29 15.96 -23.69
#